data_AF-A0A399ICI7-F1
#
_entry.id   AF-A0A399ICI7-F1
#
_cell.length_a   1.000
_cell.length_b   1.000
_cell.length_c   1.000
_cell.angle_alpha   90.00
_cell.angle_beta   90.00
_cell.angle_gamma   90.00
#
_symmetry.space_group_name_H-M   'P 1'
#
loop_
_entity.id
_entity.type
_entity.pdbx_description
1 polymer ?
#
loop_
_entity_poly.entity_id
_entity_poly.type
_entity_poly.pdbx_seq_one_letter_code
_entity_poly.pdbx_strand_id
1 'polypeptide(L)'
;MAFSLDRSLSYVRIDEPNLISIHRSAKSAGPNDDVFFGHLCEAFILAARENNTCRVYAAIYDTQLKSNFIYVPDQATGKNVDGDALVCEAEAFLKNMGFSVEPVNIRFSPAVREVVIRDIKVMRPPKVAVVKPIAEPSVPTRQKDKPHVPSVSPAKVQIFETEESKGPEQDSNQNNGATVFERALSGDESTRDAALELESLKSDLAVAKQELDAERAARRAVEDKMALALEKGSADFAALKMDRDRLKSQLASLREKSDLRYRTQATAMSELESENAGLRDDLARLRSMQDNTAAELAEEVKTLRDALRKTESELDAERSKNEQLSDSVQTTSREVETVRAALNNADESLRVERSKNDSALREMEALEQNAAAQLKSLNQKVESLHAEKRLLESIAAEMKLKASGEIERLQKLNQSQRKAAIQKISELKEEMRQLAEARAVISSSFAVPQKLEEGQDPITGVSKQDMPMQPLDVACSNSYTSPDPFGCPACVDEVCFEPDMTLMGVPYAEVGNVMEVHRSFNKIHAAPAGRLVQTCEGFVCLVNDGGEETVFAVWLMNKTDEVLVCRPNITRDSGYTSRQLLQEGINYFERVGFMMDSLHLEADLDLRQEQLDALSIFKKVDLVCAA
;
A
#
# COMPACT_ATOMS: atom_id res chain seq x y z
N MET A 1 -37.30 12.61 5.65
CA MET A 1 -36.51 11.39 5.43
C MET A 1 -35.25 11.50 6.27
N ALA A 2 -34.54 10.39 6.45
CA ALA A 2 -33.32 10.36 7.26
C ALA A 2 -32.11 10.23 6.32
N PHE A 3 -31.03 10.91 6.68
CA PHE A 3 -29.70 10.76 6.11
C PHE A 3 -28.95 9.75 6.99
N SER A 4 -28.44 8.67 6.41
CA SER A 4 -27.60 7.70 7.12
C SER A 4 -26.14 7.89 6.79
N LEU A 5 -25.30 7.60 7.78
CA LEU A 5 -23.85 7.62 7.62
C LEU A 5 -23.41 6.47 6.72
N ASP A 6 -22.86 6.80 5.56
CA ASP A 6 -22.23 5.84 4.66
C ASP A 6 -20.74 5.69 5.02
N ARG A 7 -20.45 4.66 5.82
CA ARG A 7 -19.08 4.34 6.26
C ARG A 7 -18.17 3.85 5.13
N SER A 8 -18.71 3.52 3.97
CA SER A 8 -17.91 3.10 2.81
C SER A 8 -17.24 4.29 2.10
N LEU A 9 -17.75 5.51 2.33
CA LEU A 9 -17.26 6.72 1.71
C LEU A 9 -16.40 7.53 2.69
N SER A 10 -15.12 7.70 2.35
CA SER A 10 -14.20 8.58 3.10
C SER A 10 -14.04 9.97 2.48
N TYR A 11 -14.49 10.17 1.23
CA TYR A 11 -14.57 11.46 0.54
C TYR A 11 -15.60 11.35 -0.60
N VAL A 12 -16.10 12.49 -1.08
CA VAL A 12 -17.08 12.54 -2.18
C VAL A 12 -16.36 12.88 -3.48
N ARG A 13 -16.39 11.96 -4.46
CA ARG A 13 -15.76 12.16 -5.78
C ARG A 13 -16.79 12.64 -6.80
N ILE A 14 -16.79 13.93 -7.09
CA ILE A 14 -17.64 14.55 -8.11
C ILE A 14 -16.77 15.26 -9.13
N ASP A 15 -16.97 14.94 -10.41
CA ASP A 15 -16.31 15.66 -11.50
C ASP A 15 -16.91 17.06 -11.65
N GLU A 16 -16.06 18.03 -12.01
CA GLU A 16 -16.41 19.43 -12.17
C GLU A 16 -17.67 19.72 -13.04
N PRO A 17 -17.90 19.06 -14.19
CA PRO A 17 -19.11 19.31 -14.99
C PRO A 17 -20.37 18.74 -14.34
N ASN A 18 -20.23 17.81 -13.40
CA ASN A 18 -21.35 17.12 -12.76
C ASN A 18 -21.81 17.82 -11.47
N LEU A 19 -21.07 18.79 -10.97
CA LEU A 19 -21.42 19.54 -9.76
C LEU A 19 -22.58 20.52 -10.03
N ILE A 20 -23.68 20.39 -9.27
CA ILE A 20 -24.90 21.21 -9.42
C ILE A 20 -24.92 22.37 -8.42
N SER A 21 -24.65 22.10 -7.13
CA SER A 21 -24.58 23.12 -6.08
C SER A 21 -23.71 22.67 -4.91
N ILE A 22 -23.15 23.65 -4.18
CA ILE A 22 -22.39 23.44 -2.94
C ILE A 22 -22.97 24.36 -1.87
N HIS A 23 -23.22 23.84 -0.68
CA HIS A 23 -23.54 24.65 0.50
C HIS A 23 -22.48 24.37 1.57
N ARG A 24 -22.06 25.41 2.31
CA ARG A 24 -21.01 25.33 3.33
C ARG A 24 -21.49 25.96 4.62
N SER A 25 -21.14 25.36 5.77
CA SER A 25 -21.40 25.95 7.08
C SER A 25 -20.71 27.31 7.24
N ALA A 26 -21.46 28.34 7.63
CA ALA A 26 -20.91 29.68 7.84
C ALA A 26 -19.93 29.74 9.03
N LYS A 27 -20.11 28.85 10.02
CA LYS A 27 -19.25 28.73 11.21
C LYS A 27 -19.00 27.27 11.52
N SER A 28 -17.82 26.97 12.05
CA SER A 28 -17.55 25.67 12.65
C SER A 28 -18.39 25.51 13.92
N ALA A 29 -18.97 24.34 14.11
CA ALA A 29 -19.77 23.99 15.27
C ALA A 29 -19.40 22.60 15.76
N GLY A 30 -19.56 22.36 17.06
CA GLY A 30 -19.45 21.01 17.63
C GLY A 30 -20.82 20.33 17.60
N PRO A 31 -21.03 19.30 16.77
CA PRO A 31 -22.28 18.55 16.78
C PRO A 31 -22.52 17.95 18.17
N ASN A 32 -23.77 17.90 18.61
CA ASN A 32 -24.15 17.25 19.87
C ASN A 32 -24.19 15.71 19.78
N ASP A 33 -23.54 15.13 18.77
CA ASP A 33 -23.49 13.68 18.54
C ASP A 33 -22.19 13.12 19.14
N ASP A 34 -22.31 12.03 19.90
CA ASP A 34 -21.22 11.41 20.67
C ASP A 34 -20.04 11.01 19.76
N VAL A 35 -20.30 10.78 18.47
CA VAL A 35 -19.27 10.44 17.46
C VAL A 35 -18.20 11.52 17.33
N PHE A 36 -18.53 12.79 17.57
CA PHE A 36 -17.61 13.92 17.36
C PHE A 36 -16.93 14.41 18.63
N PHE A 37 -17.27 13.88 19.82
CA PHE A 37 -16.63 14.24 21.10
C PHE A 37 -16.49 15.76 21.36
N GLY A 38 -17.42 16.58 20.83
CA GLY A 38 -17.37 18.04 20.94
C GLY A 38 -16.32 18.73 20.07
N HIS A 39 -15.71 18.04 19.10
CA HIS A 39 -14.77 18.61 18.15
C HIS A 39 -15.43 19.67 17.27
N LEU A 40 -14.65 20.68 16.87
CA LEU A 40 -15.12 21.69 15.91
C LEU A 40 -15.17 21.07 14.51
N CYS A 41 -16.35 21.06 13.92
CA CYS A 41 -16.58 20.50 12.60
C CYS A 41 -17.02 21.59 11.60
N GLU A 42 -16.76 21.35 10.31
CA GLU A 42 -17.34 22.11 9.19
C GLU A 42 -18.34 21.21 8.46
N ALA A 43 -19.49 21.74 8.05
CA ALA A 43 -20.49 20.96 7.33
C ALA A 43 -20.66 21.43 5.88
N PHE A 44 -20.95 20.48 4.99
CA PHE A 44 -21.07 20.70 3.56
C PHE A 44 -22.29 19.95 3.02
N ILE A 45 -22.97 20.53 2.04
CA ILE A 45 -23.95 19.82 1.20
C ILE A 45 -23.46 19.89 -0.23
N LEU A 46 -23.38 18.74 -0.89
CA LEU A 46 -22.93 18.61 -2.26
C LEU A 46 -24.05 17.98 -3.09
N ALA A 47 -24.54 18.70 -4.10
CA ALA A 47 -25.47 18.15 -5.08
C ALA A 47 -24.74 17.92 -6.41
N ALA A 48 -24.83 16.70 -6.93
CA ALA A 48 -24.15 16.28 -8.16
C ALA A 48 -25.07 15.48 -9.08
N ARG A 49 -24.77 15.53 -10.37
CA ARG A 49 -25.42 14.72 -11.39
C ARG A 49 -24.63 13.43 -11.61
N GLU A 50 -25.18 12.31 -11.17
CA GLU A 50 -24.60 10.97 -11.39
C GLU A 50 -25.61 10.11 -12.13
N ASN A 51 -25.21 9.51 -13.26
CA ASN A 51 -26.08 8.64 -14.06
C ASN A 51 -27.44 9.27 -14.43
N ASN A 52 -27.44 10.57 -14.79
CA ASN A 52 -28.65 11.38 -15.04
C ASN A 52 -29.60 11.55 -13.83
N THR A 53 -29.17 11.21 -12.63
CA THR A 53 -29.92 11.45 -11.38
C THR A 53 -29.21 12.50 -10.54
N CYS A 54 -29.97 13.33 -9.82
CA CYS A 54 -29.41 14.24 -8.83
C CYS A 54 -29.15 13.45 -7.54
N ARG A 55 -27.89 13.40 -7.11
CA ARG A 55 -27.49 12.84 -5.81
C ARG A 55 -27.05 13.98 -4.90
N VAL A 56 -27.50 13.93 -3.65
CA VAL A 56 -27.17 14.91 -2.61
C VAL A 56 -26.43 14.20 -1.49
N TYR A 57 -25.29 14.74 -1.10
CA TYR A 57 -24.46 14.27 0.01
C TYR A 57 -24.45 15.36 1.08
N ALA A 58 -24.73 14.98 2.33
CA ALA A 58 -24.46 15.83 3.49
C ALA A 58 -23.16 15.33 4.13
N ALA A 59 -22.16 16.18 4.31
CA ALA A 59 -20.86 15.77 4.82
C ALA A 59 -20.41 16.66 5.98
N ILE A 60 -19.78 16.04 6.97
CA ILE A 60 -19.20 16.71 8.13
C ILE A 60 -17.70 16.43 8.14
N TYR A 61 -16.89 17.49 8.16
CA TYR A 61 -15.45 17.41 8.30
C TYR A 61 -15.03 17.73 9.73
N ASP A 62 -14.40 16.77 10.40
CA ASP A 62 -13.79 16.99 11.70
C ASP A 62 -12.44 17.67 11.53
N THR A 63 -12.31 18.90 12.03
CA THR A 63 -11.09 19.69 11.87
C THR A 63 -9.91 19.17 12.69
N GLN A 64 -10.17 18.45 13.78
CA GLN A 64 -9.14 17.90 14.66
C GLN A 64 -8.64 16.56 14.14
N LEU A 65 -9.56 15.64 13.83
CA LEU A 65 -9.23 14.31 13.32
C LEU A 65 -8.87 14.30 11.82
N LYS A 66 -9.18 15.39 11.11
CA LYS A 66 -9.02 15.51 9.65
C LYS A 66 -9.76 14.40 8.88
N SER A 67 -10.85 13.89 9.44
CA SER A 67 -11.71 12.86 8.86
C SER A 67 -12.99 13.45 8.29
N ASN A 68 -13.58 12.76 7.31
CA ASN A 68 -14.87 13.11 6.72
C ASN A 68 -15.91 12.07 7.13
N PHE A 69 -17.12 12.54 7.44
CA PHE A 69 -18.29 11.70 7.67
C PHE A 69 -19.33 12.05 6.62
N ILE A 70 -19.66 11.09 5.75
CA ILE A 70 -20.53 11.31 4.59
C ILE A 70 -21.86 10.64 4.84
N TYR A 71 -22.93 11.42 4.76
CA TYR A 71 -24.29 10.97 4.92
C TYR A 71 -25.01 11.01 3.58
N VAL A 72 -25.74 9.93 3.30
CA VAL A 72 -26.50 9.69 2.07
C VAL A 72 -27.97 9.53 2.45
N PRO A 73 -28.93 10.03 1.65
CA PRO A 73 -30.35 9.83 1.94
C PRO A 73 -30.71 8.33 1.94
N ASP A 74 -31.46 7.88 2.96
CA ASP A 74 -31.80 6.46 3.21
C ASP A 74 -32.63 5.82 2.09
N GLN A 75 -33.43 6.62 1.39
CA GLN A 75 -34.21 6.14 0.27
C GLN A 75 -33.39 6.24 -1.00
N ALA A 76 -33.04 5.09 -1.58
CA ALA A 76 -32.63 5.01 -2.96
C ALA A 76 -33.76 5.61 -3.81
N THR A 77 -33.58 6.86 -4.25
CA THR A 77 -34.60 7.64 -4.92
C THR A 77 -34.96 6.99 -6.26
N GLY A 78 -35.93 6.09 -6.24
CA GLY A 78 -36.54 5.54 -7.43
C GLY A 78 -37.25 6.64 -8.20
N LYS A 79 -36.62 7.08 -9.32
CA LYS A 79 -37.10 8.06 -10.31
C LYS A 79 -37.30 9.51 -9.81
N ASN A 80 -36.50 10.41 -10.38
CA ASN A 80 -36.67 11.87 -10.47
C ASN A 80 -37.22 12.55 -9.21
N VAL A 81 -36.60 12.32 -8.06
CA VAL A 81 -36.78 13.22 -6.92
C VAL A 81 -36.14 14.56 -7.28
N ASP A 82 -36.86 15.64 -7.01
CA ASP A 82 -36.39 17.00 -7.24
C ASP A 82 -35.14 17.26 -6.40
N GLY A 83 -34.05 17.66 -7.06
CA GLY A 83 -32.76 17.89 -6.40
C GLY A 83 -32.85 18.96 -5.32
N ASP A 84 -33.64 20.00 -5.56
CA ASP A 84 -33.81 21.12 -4.62
C ASP A 84 -34.51 20.68 -3.33
N ALA A 85 -35.43 19.71 -3.42
CA ALA A 85 -36.09 19.14 -2.26
C ALA A 85 -35.10 18.36 -1.36
N LEU A 86 -34.21 17.57 -1.97
CA LEU A 86 -33.16 16.85 -1.24
C LEU A 86 -32.13 17.79 -0.62
N VAL A 87 -31.80 18.91 -1.28
CA VAL A 87 -30.93 19.94 -0.71
C VAL A 87 -31.59 20.58 0.51
N CYS A 88 -32.85 21.00 0.41
CA CYS A 88 -33.59 21.56 1.56
C CYS A 88 -33.66 20.57 2.73
N GLU A 89 -33.75 19.28 2.44
CA GLU A 89 -33.76 18.24 3.46
C GLU A 89 -32.39 18.05 4.12
N ALA A 90 -31.31 18.04 3.34
CA ALA A 90 -29.94 18.03 3.85
C ALA A 90 -29.66 19.28 4.73
N GLU A 91 -30.19 20.44 4.35
CA GLU A 91 -30.11 21.67 5.16
C GLU A 91 -30.84 21.50 6.49
N ALA A 92 -32.06 20.95 6.49
CA ALA A 92 -32.80 20.68 7.72
C ALA A 92 -32.08 19.66 8.62
N PHE A 93 -31.49 18.62 8.02
CA PHE A 93 -30.69 17.61 8.73
C PHE A 93 -29.46 18.23 9.42
N LEU A 94 -28.64 18.99 8.70
CA LEU A 94 -27.46 19.65 9.26
C LEU A 94 -27.84 20.75 10.27
N LYS A 95 -28.98 21.42 10.09
CA LYS A 95 -29.53 22.38 11.06
C LYS A 95 -29.88 21.73 12.38
N ASN A 96 -30.45 20.52 12.36
CA ASN A 96 -30.73 19.76 13.57
C ASN A 96 -29.44 19.33 14.30
N MET A 97 -28.33 19.16 13.57
CA MET A 97 -27.00 18.91 14.13
C MET A 97 -26.27 20.18 14.62
N GLY A 98 -26.89 21.36 14.47
CA GLY A 98 -26.33 22.64 14.95
C GLY A 98 -25.58 23.46 13.91
N PHE A 99 -25.64 23.09 12.62
CA PHE A 99 -24.99 23.83 11.54
C PHE A 99 -25.94 24.79 10.82
N SER A 100 -25.44 25.98 10.48
CA SER A 100 -26.10 26.88 9.53
C SER A 100 -25.29 26.88 8.24
N VAL A 101 -25.85 26.31 7.18
CA VAL A 101 -25.21 26.22 5.86
C VAL A 101 -25.72 27.31 4.92
N GLU A 102 -24.82 27.84 4.10
CA GLU A 102 -25.11 28.87 3.11
C GLU A 102 -24.67 28.40 1.72
N PRO A 103 -25.40 28.77 0.65
CA PRO A 103 -25.06 28.39 -0.71
C PRO A 103 -23.76 29.08 -1.15
N VAL A 104 -22.82 28.28 -1.64
CA VAL A 104 -21.58 28.77 -2.25
C VAL A 104 -21.85 29.06 -3.71
N ASN A 105 -21.53 30.28 -4.16
CA ASN A 105 -21.66 30.62 -5.56
C ASN A 105 -20.66 29.78 -6.37
N ILE A 106 -21.14 28.90 -7.26
CA ILE A 106 -20.29 28.11 -8.16
C ILE A 106 -20.45 28.53 -9.63
N ARG A 107 -21.13 29.65 -9.90
CA ARG A 107 -21.33 30.21 -11.26
C ARG A 107 -20.09 30.96 -11.75
N PHE A 108 -18.94 30.31 -11.67
CA PHE A 108 -17.66 30.85 -12.13
C PHE A 108 -17.15 30.12 -13.37
N SER A 109 -16.04 30.60 -13.94
CA SER A 109 -15.33 29.88 -15.00
C SER A 109 -14.83 28.52 -14.50
N PRO A 110 -14.62 27.53 -15.39
CA PRO A 110 -14.20 26.18 -14.99
C PRO A 110 -12.94 26.16 -14.10
N ALA A 111 -11.96 27.00 -14.41
CA ALA A 111 -10.74 27.13 -13.60
C ALA A 111 -11.02 27.58 -12.16
N VAL A 112 -11.96 28.53 -11.96
CA VAL A 112 -12.33 28.99 -10.62
C VAL A 112 -13.19 27.95 -9.91
N ARG A 113 -14.08 27.24 -10.61
CA ARG A 113 -14.84 26.13 -10.04
C ARG A 113 -13.91 25.02 -9.54
N GLU A 114 -12.87 24.68 -10.30
CA GLU A 114 -11.88 23.71 -9.87
C GLU A 114 -11.14 24.15 -8.60
N VAL A 115 -10.80 25.44 -8.49
CA VAL A 115 -10.21 25.99 -7.25
C VAL A 115 -11.17 25.88 -6.07
N VAL A 116 -12.46 26.21 -6.27
CA VAL A 116 -13.49 26.08 -5.23
C VAL A 116 -13.65 24.62 -4.80
N ILE A 117 -13.79 23.69 -5.76
CA ILE A 117 -13.87 22.23 -5.50
C ILE A 117 -12.65 21.75 -4.73
N ARG A 118 -11.45 22.19 -5.15
CA ARG A 118 -10.23 21.88 -4.42
C ARG A 118 -10.34 22.38 -3.00
N ASP A 119 -10.87 23.54 -2.70
CA ASP A 119 -10.92 24.07 -1.32
C ASP A 119 -11.92 23.33 -0.39
N ILE A 120 -12.83 22.53 -0.95
CA ILE A 120 -13.75 21.70 -0.17
C ILE A 120 -13.05 20.44 0.35
N LYS A 121 -12.82 20.38 1.67
CA LYS A 121 -12.06 19.30 2.33
C LYS A 121 -12.68 17.92 2.15
N VAL A 122 -14.00 17.82 2.13
CA VAL A 122 -14.75 16.55 1.99
C VAL A 122 -14.69 15.96 0.57
N MET A 123 -14.27 16.73 -0.42
CA MET A 123 -14.07 16.27 -1.81
C MET A 123 -12.63 15.85 -2.10
N ARG A 124 -11.71 16.08 -1.16
CA ARG A 124 -10.33 15.58 -1.26
C ARG A 124 -10.26 14.18 -0.66
N PRO A 125 -9.57 13.23 -1.31
CA PRO A 125 -9.18 12.02 -0.61
C PRO A 125 -8.39 12.46 0.64
N PRO A 126 -8.63 11.84 1.81
CA PRO A 126 -7.79 12.09 2.97
C PRO A 126 -6.35 11.89 2.50
N LYS A 127 -5.50 12.89 2.74
CA LYS A 127 -4.07 12.73 2.48
C LYS A 127 -3.64 11.63 3.43
N VAL A 128 -3.69 10.38 2.96
CA VAL A 128 -2.95 9.27 3.56
C VAL A 128 -1.57 9.87 3.75
N ALA A 129 -1.11 9.93 4.99
CA ALA A 129 0.22 10.44 5.29
C ALA A 129 1.16 9.64 4.40
N VAL A 130 1.56 10.25 3.29
CA VAL A 130 2.44 9.62 2.32
C VAL A 130 3.71 9.43 3.10
N VAL A 131 3.95 8.19 3.53
CA VAL A 131 5.29 7.69 3.84
C VAL A 131 6.17 8.23 2.72
N LYS A 132 7.08 9.14 3.09
CA LYS A 132 7.97 9.84 2.16
C LYS A 132 8.42 8.86 1.06
N PRO A 133 8.10 9.11 -0.22
CA PRO A 133 8.70 8.35 -1.29
C PRO A 133 10.19 8.63 -1.23
N ILE A 134 10.96 7.57 -1.05
CA ILE A 134 12.40 7.55 -1.27
C ILE A 134 12.66 8.08 -2.69
N ALA A 135 13.48 9.12 -2.74
CA ALA A 135 14.15 9.75 -3.89
C ALA A 135 13.69 9.33 -5.30
N GLU A 136 13.06 10.26 -6.02
CA GLU A 136 13.14 10.28 -7.48
C GLU A 136 14.59 10.55 -7.92
N PRO A 137 15.11 9.82 -8.92
CA PRO A 137 16.37 10.16 -9.56
C PRO A 137 16.19 11.42 -10.42
N SER A 138 17.03 12.40 -10.17
CA SER A 138 17.16 13.65 -10.90
C SER A 138 17.25 13.45 -12.42
N VAL A 139 16.26 13.97 -13.14
CA VAL A 139 16.33 14.23 -14.58
C VAL A 139 17.32 15.37 -14.83
N PRO A 140 18.34 15.23 -15.70
CA PRO A 140 19.22 16.33 -16.03
C PRO A 140 18.51 17.34 -16.92
N THR A 141 18.53 18.56 -16.41
CA THR A 141 18.10 19.82 -16.98
C THR A 141 18.56 20.03 -18.42
N ARG A 142 17.56 20.27 -19.28
CA ARG A 142 17.69 20.88 -20.61
C ARG A 142 18.40 22.23 -20.48
N GLN A 143 19.68 22.30 -20.84
CA GLN A 143 20.32 23.58 -21.15
C GLN A 143 20.03 23.97 -22.59
N LYS A 144 19.60 25.22 -22.70
CA LYS A 144 19.17 25.93 -23.88
C LYS A 144 20.32 26.84 -24.25
N ASP A 145 21.05 26.52 -25.31
CA ASP A 145 21.95 27.47 -25.95
C ASP A 145 21.77 27.48 -27.46
N LYS A 146 21.96 28.69 -27.99
CA LYS A 146 21.48 29.26 -29.25
C LYS A 146 22.49 29.01 -30.41
N PRO A 147 22.22 29.51 -31.65
CA PRO A 147 22.57 28.86 -32.90
C PRO A 147 24.00 29.15 -33.39
N HIS A 148 24.59 28.20 -34.12
CA HIS A 148 25.81 28.47 -34.89
C HIS A 148 25.84 27.70 -36.23
N VAL A 149 25.65 28.47 -37.30
CA VAL A 149 26.22 28.30 -38.66
C VAL A 149 27.44 29.26 -38.66
N PRO A 150 28.61 28.98 -39.26
CA PRO A 150 28.79 28.46 -40.62
C PRO A 150 29.98 27.49 -40.85
N SER A 151 30.10 27.03 -42.11
CA SER A 151 31.35 27.15 -42.91
C SER A 151 32.05 25.86 -43.36
N VAL A 152 31.91 25.57 -44.67
CA VAL A 152 33.00 25.28 -45.65
C VAL A 152 33.74 23.93 -45.47
N SER A 153 33.46 22.85 -46.22
CA SER A 153 33.74 22.57 -47.66
C SER A 153 34.57 21.25 -47.78
N PRO A 154 34.97 20.75 -48.97
CA PRO A 154 34.26 19.65 -49.64
C PRO A 154 35.16 18.42 -49.94
N ALA A 155 34.56 17.25 -50.13
CA ALA A 155 35.26 16.05 -50.59
C ALA A 155 34.64 15.48 -51.87
N LYS A 156 35.19 15.96 -53.01
CA LYS A 156 35.69 15.17 -54.15
C LYS A 156 34.76 14.07 -54.72
N VAL A 157 33.89 14.47 -55.63
CA VAL A 157 33.36 13.60 -56.70
C VAL A 157 34.20 13.86 -57.95
N GLN A 158 34.90 12.83 -58.45
CA GLN A 158 35.64 12.90 -59.72
C GLN A 158 34.64 12.82 -60.88
N ILE A 159 34.54 13.94 -61.58
CA ILE A 159 33.97 14.10 -62.92
C ILE A 159 35.11 13.76 -63.91
N PHE A 160 34.81 12.97 -64.93
CA PHE A 160 35.64 12.84 -66.12
C PHE A 160 34.85 13.41 -67.31
N GLU A 161 35.21 14.62 -67.71
CA GLU A 161 34.88 15.20 -69.01
C GLU A 161 35.96 14.80 -70.02
N THR A 162 35.50 14.36 -71.18
CA THR A 162 35.83 14.85 -72.53
C THR A 162 37.24 15.44 -72.77
N GLU A 163 38.00 14.80 -73.66
CA GLU A 163 39.01 15.49 -74.48
C GLU A 163 38.81 15.17 -75.97
N GLU A 164 38.56 16.24 -76.74
CA GLU A 164 38.90 16.37 -78.15
C GLU A 164 40.43 16.35 -78.33
N SER A 165 40.95 15.74 -79.40
CA SER A 165 42.15 16.28 -80.04
C SER A 165 42.20 15.97 -81.55
N LYS A 166 42.61 17.00 -82.30
CA LYS A 166 42.74 17.09 -83.76
C LYS A 166 44.17 16.75 -84.23
N GLY A 167 44.29 16.03 -85.36
CA GLY A 167 45.37 16.12 -86.39
C GLY A 167 46.81 15.79 -85.98
N PRO A 168 47.79 15.61 -86.91
CA PRO A 168 47.82 16.09 -88.30
C PRO A 168 48.36 15.10 -89.38
N GLU A 169 48.22 15.52 -90.64
CA GLU A 169 49.10 15.45 -91.83
C GLU A 169 50.14 14.32 -92.07
N GLN A 170 50.21 13.90 -93.35
CA GLN A 170 51.36 13.96 -94.28
C GLN A 170 51.65 12.71 -95.17
N ASP A 171 51.60 12.97 -96.48
CA ASP A 171 52.49 12.53 -97.57
C ASP A 171 52.72 11.04 -97.89
N SER A 172 52.32 10.62 -99.10
CA SER A 172 53.20 10.62 -100.29
C SER A 172 52.84 9.54 -101.35
N ASN A 173 52.95 9.94 -102.63
CA ASN A 173 53.46 9.17 -103.78
C ASN A 173 52.73 7.89 -104.25
N GLN A 174 52.55 7.56 -105.53
CA GLN A 174 53.29 7.91 -106.75
C GLN A 174 52.55 7.33 -108.00
N ASN A 175 52.66 8.02 -109.16
CA ASN A 175 52.90 7.50 -110.52
C ASN A 175 51.92 6.50 -111.20
N ASN A 176 51.63 6.48 -112.52
CA ASN A 176 52.10 7.11 -113.78
C ASN A 176 50.95 6.90 -114.82
N GLY A 177 50.66 7.76 -115.81
CA GLY A 177 51.39 7.98 -117.07
C GLY A 177 50.75 7.17 -118.24
N ALA A 178 50.14 7.81 -119.26
CA ALA A 178 50.74 8.18 -120.58
C ALA A 178 50.20 7.22 -121.69
N THR A 179 49.44 7.57 -122.75
CA THR A 179 49.54 8.49 -123.93
C THR A 179 49.69 7.71 -125.27
N VAL A 180 49.23 8.32 -126.40
CA VAL A 180 49.83 8.28 -127.79
C VAL A 180 49.47 7.04 -128.67
N PHE A 181 49.21 7.04 -129.99
CA PHE A 181 49.20 8.00 -131.13
C PHE A 181 48.57 7.33 -132.40
N GLU A 182 48.15 8.15 -133.39
CA GLU A 182 48.30 8.10 -134.88
C GLU A 182 48.24 6.79 -135.72
N ARG A 183 48.01 6.74 -137.06
CA ARG A 183 47.56 7.60 -138.18
C ARG A 183 47.99 6.88 -139.50
N ALA A 184 47.26 7.11 -140.61
CA ALA A 184 47.71 7.06 -142.03
C ALA A 184 48.09 5.69 -142.66
N LEU A 185 48.10 5.44 -143.98
CA LEU A 185 47.65 6.02 -145.27
C LEU A 185 47.96 4.96 -146.37
N SER A 186 47.68 5.31 -147.65
CA SER A 186 48.16 4.75 -148.94
C SER A 186 47.31 3.64 -149.58
N GLY A 187 46.75 3.75 -150.80
CA GLY A 187 47.25 4.41 -152.03
C GLY A 187 48.37 3.55 -152.63
N ASP A 188 48.49 3.24 -153.91
CA ASP A 188 47.80 3.62 -155.14
C ASP A 188 48.44 2.77 -156.27
N GLU A 189 47.82 2.69 -157.45
CA GLU A 189 48.49 2.67 -158.78
C GLU A 189 49.50 1.53 -159.18
N SER A 190 49.75 1.13 -160.43
CA SER A 190 49.36 1.58 -161.77
C SER A 190 50.16 0.80 -162.84
N THR A 191 49.56 0.65 -164.02
CA THR A 191 50.14 0.63 -165.40
C THR A 191 51.01 -0.51 -165.91
N ARG A 192 50.60 -1.01 -167.09
CA ARG A 192 51.15 -0.76 -168.45
C ARG A 192 50.60 -1.89 -169.34
N ASP A 193 50.26 -1.80 -170.62
CA ASP A 193 50.37 -0.89 -171.77
C ASP A 193 49.09 -1.22 -172.60
N ALA A 194 48.60 -0.46 -173.58
CA ALA A 194 49.24 -0.33 -174.88
C ALA A 194 48.33 0.49 -175.82
N ALA A 195 48.96 1.41 -176.52
CA ALA A 195 48.34 2.39 -177.40
C ALA A 195 47.92 1.81 -178.75
N LEU A 196 46.76 1.15 -178.82
CA LEU A 196 46.06 0.85 -180.09
C LEU A 196 44.52 1.06 -180.07
N GLU A 197 43.91 1.48 -178.95
CA GLU A 197 42.44 1.64 -178.82
C GLU A 197 41.91 3.06 -179.08
N LEU A 198 42.66 3.90 -179.81
CA LEU A 198 42.36 5.34 -179.95
C LEU A 198 41.12 5.65 -180.81
N GLU A 199 40.53 4.66 -181.47
CA GLU A 199 39.32 4.82 -182.29
C GLU A 199 38.08 4.13 -181.69
N SER A 200 38.21 3.20 -180.72
CA SER A 200 37.10 2.78 -179.85
C SER A 200 36.89 3.74 -178.67
N LEU A 201 37.97 4.37 -178.19
CA LEU A 201 37.95 5.31 -177.06
C LEU A 201 37.07 6.55 -177.27
N LYS A 202 36.71 6.93 -178.51
CA LYS A 202 35.73 8.02 -178.72
C LYS A 202 34.27 7.58 -178.49
N SER A 203 33.95 6.32 -178.72
CA SER A 203 32.67 5.72 -178.36
C SER A 203 32.62 5.44 -176.86
N ASP A 204 33.71 4.88 -176.31
CA ASP A 204 33.81 4.55 -174.90
C ASP A 204 33.86 5.80 -174.01
N LEU A 205 34.35 6.95 -174.50
CA LEU A 205 34.32 8.22 -173.75
C LEU A 205 32.92 8.83 -173.66
N ALA A 206 32.01 8.52 -174.59
CA ALA A 206 30.60 8.93 -174.49
C ALA A 206 29.85 8.07 -173.45
N VAL A 207 30.11 6.76 -173.42
CA VAL A 207 29.56 5.85 -172.41
C VAL A 207 30.16 6.13 -171.04
N ALA A 208 31.48 6.35 -170.95
CA ALA A 208 32.17 6.69 -169.70
C ALA A 208 31.75 8.05 -169.14
N LYS A 209 31.37 9.04 -169.96
CA LYS A 209 30.77 10.28 -169.47
C LYS A 209 29.40 10.04 -168.83
N GLN A 210 28.59 9.18 -169.44
CA GLN A 210 27.28 8.82 -168.90
C GLN A 210 27.42 7.96 -167.62
N GLU A 211 28.39 7.04 -167.57
CA GLU A 211 28.70 6.27 -166.36
C GLU A 211 29.32 7.13 -165.25
N LEU A 212 30.18 8.10 -165.59
CA LEU A 212 30.75 9.02 -164.60
C LEU A 212 29.69 9.96 -164.01
N ASP A 213 28.73 10.41 -164.81
CA ASP A 213 27.61 11.22 -164.31
C ASP A 213 26.61 10.37 -163.50
N ALA A 214 26.43 9.09 -163.84
CA ALA A 214 25.68 8.12 -163.02
C ALA A 214 26.40 7.77 -161.71
N GLU A 215 27.73 7.61 -161.72
CA GLU A 215 28.54 7.35 -160.53
C GLU A 215 28.60 8.58 -159.62
N ARG A 216 28.68 9.79 -160.19
CA ARG A 216 28.55 11.04 -159.43
C ARG A 216 27.17 11.18 -158.79
N ALA A 217 26.10 10.79 -159.48
CA ALA A 217 24.77 10.75 -158.90
C ALA A 217 24.65 9.69 -157.79
N ALA A 218 25.27 8.51 -157.95
CA ALA A 218 25.32 7.47 -156.94
C ALA A 218 26.14 7.88 -155.70
N ARG A 219 27.29 8.56 -155.90
CA ARG A 219 28.11 9.10 -154.81
C ARG A 219 27.36 10.18 -154.04
N ARG A 220 26.67 11.10 -154.71
CA ARG A 220 25.79 12.07 -154.04
C ARG A 220 24.67 11.39 -153.25
N ALA A 221 24.05 10.33 -153.80
CA ALA A 221 23.03 9.58 -153.05
C ALA A 221 23.60 8.83 -151.83
N VAL A 222 24.87 8.41 -151.86
CA VAL A 222 25.55 7.80 -150.70
C VAL A 222 25.98 8.86 -149.69
N GLU A 223 26.50 10.01 -150.16
CA GLU A 223 26.85 11.16 -149.32
C GLU A 223 25.62 11.73 -148.62
N ASP A 224 24.50 11.88 -149.32
CA ASP A 224 23.22 12.32 -148.74
C ASP A 224 22.71 11.28 -147.73
N LYS A 225 22.83 9.97 -148.00
CA LYS A 225 22.49 8.92 -147.02
C LYS A 225 23.41 8.91 -145.81
N MET A 226 24.70 9.21 -145.99
CA MET A 226 25.68 9.27 -144.91
C MET A 226 25.49 10.54 -144.07
N ALA A 227 25.19 11.67 -144.70
CA ALA A 227 24.82 12.91 -144.02
C ALA A 227 23.53 12.74 -143.21
N LEU A 228 22.52 12.09 -143.78
CA LEU A 228 21.26 11.79 -143.10
C LEU A 228 21.44 10.76 -141.96
N ALA A 229 22.36 9.81 -142.11
CA ALA A 229 22.74 8.88 -141.04
C ALA A 229 23.56 9.57 -139.92
N LEU A 230 24.40 10.55 -140.26
CA LEU A 230 25.15 11.36 -139.28
C LEU A 230 24.24 12.32 -138.54
N GLU A 231 23.28 12.95 -139.22
CA GLU A 231 22.27 13.82 -138.61
C GLU A 231 21.35 13.01 -137.69
N LYS A 232 20.92 11.82 -138.13
CA LYS A 232 20.14 10.90 -137.30
C LYS A 232 20.96 10.37 -136.11
N GLY A 233 22.23 10.01 -136.31
CA GLY A 233 23.14 9.60 -135.23
C GLY A 233 23.47 10.72 -134.24
N SER A 234 23.54 11.96 -134.72
CA SER A 234 23.68 13.17 -133.90
C SER A 234 22.42 13.42 -133.06
N ALA A 235 21.23 13.28 -133.66
CA ALA A 235 19.96 13.38 -132.95
C ALA A 235 19.80 12.25 -131.91
N ASP A 236 20.15 11.01 -132.24
CA ASP A 236 20.13 9.87 -131.34
C ASP A 236 21.16 10.03 -130.20
N PHE A 237 22.35 10.57 -130.48
CA PHE A 237 23.35 10.86 -129.47
C PHE A 237 22.92 12.00 -128.53
N ALA A 238 22.25 13.03 -129.06
CA ALA A 238 21.66 14.09 -128.26
C ALA A 238 20.53 13.55 -127.37
N ALA A 239 19.67 12.67 -127.89
CA ALA A 239 18.62 12.00 -127.12
C ALA A 239 19.22 11.10 -126.02
N LEU A 240 20.22 10.28 -126.33
CA LEU A 240 20.92 9.45 -125.36
C LEU A 240 21.65 10.28 -124.29
N LYS A 241 22.19 11.45 -124.64
CA LYS A 241 22.80 12.38 -123.69
C LYS A 241 21.75 12.97 -122.74
N MET A 242 20.59 13.37 -123.25
CA MET A 242 19.47 13.84 -122.43
C MET A 242 18.95 12.73 -121.50
N ASP A 243 18.81 11.50 -122.00
CA ASP A 243 18.40 10.35 -121.19
C ASP A 243 19.43 9.97 -120.13
N ARG A 244 20.72 10.03 -120.45
CA ARG A 244 21.82 9.83 -119.48
C ARG A 244 21.79 10.90 -118.39
N ASP A 245 21.61 12.16 -118.75
CA ASP A 245 21.59 13.26 -117.79
C ASP A 245 20.29 13.23 -116.95
N ARG A 246 19.16 12.77 -117.53
CA ARG A 246 17.91 12.44 -116.81
C ARG A 246 18.10 11.29 -115.82
N LEU A 247 18.73 10.20 -116.23
CA LEU A 247 19.03 9.04 -115.38
C LEU A 247 20.02 9.41 -114.26
N LYS A 248 21.03 10.25 -114.54
CA LYS A 248 21.92 10.80 -113.51
C LYS A 248 21.16 11.64 -112.48
N SER A 249 20.24 12.49 -112.95
CA SER A 249 19.40 13.31 -112.06
C SER A 249 18.45 12.43 -111.22
N GLN A 250 17.88 11.37 -111.81
CA GLN A 250 17.08 10.39 -111.08
C GLN A 250 17.89 9.63 -110.04
N LEU A 251 19.10 9.16 -110.40
CA LEU A 251 20.03 8.51 -109.46
C LEU A 251 20.45 9.45 -108.32
N ALA A 252 20.74 10.71 -108.60
CA ALA A 252 21.04 11.71 -107.58
C ALA A 252 19.84 11.91 -106.64
N SER A 253 18.62 12.05 -107.18
CA SER A 253 17.40 12.20 -106.37
C SER A 253 17.08 10.95 -105.54
N LEU A 254 17.38 9.75 -106.05
CA LEU A 254 17.19 8.49 -105.32
C LEU A 254 18.22 8.34 -104.20
N ARG A 255 19.47 8.75 -104.43
CA ARG A 255 20.52 8.80 -103.40
C ARG A 255 20.17 9.79 -102.30
N GLU A 256 19.73 11.00 -102.67
CA GLU A 256 19.28 11.99 -101.70
C GLU A 256 18.08 11.49 -100.89
N LYS A 257 17.10 10.84 -101.54
CA LYS A 257 15.98 10.19 -100.84
C LYS A 257 16.41 9.03 -99.94
N SER A 258 17.38 8.21 -100.35
CA SER A 258 17.88 7.13 -99.49
C SER A 258 18.65 7.68 -98.31
N ASP A 259 19.48 8.70 -98.51
CA ASP A 259 20.26 9.34 -97.45
C ASP A 259 19.34 10.04 -96.45
N LEU A 260 18.28 10.71 -96.93
CA LEU A 260 17.26 11.29 -96.07
C LEU A 260 16.55 10.20 -95.25
N ARG A 261 16.19 9.07 -95.86
CA ARG A 261 15.59 7.94 -95.15
C ARG A 261 16.51 7.37 -94.08
N TYR A 262 17.79 7.17 -94.38
CA TYR A 262 18.77 6.70 -93.42
C TYR A 262 18.95 7.68 -92.26
N ARG A 263 18.99 8.99 -92.53
CA ARG A 263 19.04 10.01 -91.47
C ARG A 263 17.79 9.98 -90.61
N THR A 264 16.60 9.95 -91.21
CA THR A 264 15.33 9.87 -90.44
C THR A 264 15.22 8.58 -89.65
N GLN A 265 15.73 7.46 -90.18
CA GLN A 265 15.76 6.18 -89.46
C GLN A 265 16.77 6.22 -88.32
N ALA A 266 17.94 6.82 -88.53
CA ALA A 266 18.96 6.99 -87.49
C ALA A 266 18.47 7.91 -86.36
N THR A 267 17.79 9.03 -86.67
CA THR A 267 17.19 9.90 -85.65
C THR A 267 16.09 9.17 -84.89
N ALA A 268 15.21 8.44 -85.58
CA ALA A 268 14.16 7.65 -84.93
C ALA A 268 14.73 6.53 -84.04
N MET A 269 15.79 5.85 -84.46
CA MET A 269 16.46 4.85 -83.62
C MET A 269 17.14 5.51 -82.40
N SER A 270 17.79 6.66 -82.59
CA SER A 270 18.39 7.41 -81.47
C SER A 270 17.35 7.90 -80.47
N GLU A 271 16.17 8.33 -80.93
CA GLU A 271 15.05 8.73 -80.07
C GLU A 271 14.51 7.52 -79.29
N LEU A 272 14.30 6.38 -79.96
CA LEU A 272 13.86 5.13 -79.31
C LEU A 272 14.90 4.59 -78.32
N GLU A 273 16.20 4.72 -78.60
CA GLU A 273 17.27 4.35 -77.67
C GLU A 273 17.27 5.26 -76.44
N SER A 274 17.08 6.57 -76.63
CA SER A 274 16.94 7.53 -75.53
C SER A 274 15.70 7.24 -74.66
N GLU A 275 14.56 6.92 -75.29
CA GLU A 275 13.34 6.56 -74.56
C GLU A 275 13.50 5.24 -73.80
N ASN A 276 14.11 4.22 -74.42
CA ASN A 276 14.41 2.96 -73.75
C ASN A 276 15.41 3.13 -72.59
N ALA A 277 16.38 4.03 -72.71
CA ALA A 277 17.27 4.38 -71.61
C ALA A 277 16.49 5.00 -70.44
N GLY A 278 15.59 5.96 -70.73
CA GLY A 278 14.71 6.55 -69.72
C GLY A 278 13.82 5.52 -69.02
N LEU A 279 13.19 4.61 -69.77
CA LEU A 279 12.36 3.54 -69.21
C LEU A 279 13.16 2.56 -68.34
N ARG A 280 14.42 2.28 -68.69
CA ARG A 280 15.32 1.45 -67.86
C ARG A 280 15.67 2.14 -66.55
N ASP A 281 15.93 3.43 -66.58
CA ASP A 281 16.22 4.23 -65.39
C ASP A 281 14.98 4.30 -64.47
N ASP A 282 13.79 4.48 -65.03
CA ASP A 282 12.54 4.46 -64.27
C ASP A 282 12.25 3.09 -63.66
N LEU A 283 12.49 2.00 -64.40
CA LEU A 283 12.39 0.63 -63.86
C LEU A 283 13.40 0.38 -62.73
N ALA A 284 14.63 0.89 -62.85
CA ALA A 284 15.63 0.79 -61.81
C ALA A 284 15.23 1.58 -60.55
N ARG A 285 14.65 2.78 -60.72
CA ARG A 285 14.10 3.58 -59.62
C ARG A 285 12.93 2.90 -58.93
N LEU A 286 11.98 2.35 -59.70
CA LEU A 286 10.83 1.62 -59.14
C LEU A 286 11.27 0.38 -58.36
N ARG A 287 12.27 -0.37 -58.86
CA ARG A 287 12.86 -1.50 -58.12
C ARG A 287 13.53 -1.06 -56.83
N SER A 288 14.31 0.02 -56.87
CA SER A 288 14.93 0.58 -55.65
C SER A 288 13.88 1.04 -54.64
N MET A 289 12.79 1.68 -55.09
CA MET A 289 11.67 2.03 -54.20
C MET A 289 11.01 0.79 -53.61
N GLN A 290 10.77 -0.25 -54.43
CA GLN A 290 10.19 -1.50 -53.97
C GLN A 290 11.09 -2.19 -52.93
N ASP A 291 12.40 -2.25 -53.15
CA ASP A 291 13.35 -2.83 -52.21
C ASP A 291 13.41 -2.02 -50.89
N ASN A 292 13.38 -0.69 -50.97
CA ASN A 292 13.33 0.17 -49.79
C ASN A 292 12.04 -0.04 -48.98
N THR A 293 10.87 -0.05 -49.64
CA THR A 293 9.59 -0.30 -48.95
C THR A 293 9.51 -1.71 -48.37
N ALA A 294 10.10 -2.71 -49.03
CA ALA A 294 10.19 -4.06 -48.51
C ALA A 294 11.11 -4.13 -47.27
N ALA A 295 12.21 -3.39 -47.26
CA ALA A 295 13.10 -3.28 -46.11
C ALA A 295 12.43 -2.55 -44.93
N GLU A 296 11.71 -1.45 -45.18
CA GLU A 296 10.94 -0.73 -44.17
C GLU A 296 9.87 -1.62 -43.53
N LEU A 297 9.08 -2.33 -44.34
CA LEU A 297 8.08 -3.29 -43.85
C LEU A 297 8.71 -4.45 -43.08
N ALA A 298 9.88 -4.92 -43.49
CA ALA A 298 10.59 -5.99 -42.78
C ALA A 298 11.06 -5.55 -41.38
N GLU A 299 11.56 -4.32 -41.23
CA GLU A 299 11.91 -3.77 -39.92
C GLU A 299 10.66 -3.49 -39.07
N GLU A 300 9.57 -2.97 -39.63
CA GLU A 300 8.32 -2.78 -38.89
C GLU A 300 7.78 -4.12 -38.36
N VAL A 301 7.72 -5.16 -39.20
CA VAL A 301 7.30 -6.50 -38.79
C VAL A 301 8.20 -7.08 -37.69
N LYS A 302 9.51 -6.80 -37.73
CA LYS A 302 10.45 -7.21 -36.69
C LYS A 302 10.16 -6.49 -35.37
N THR A 303 9.98 -5.17 -35.39
CA THR A 303 9.63 -4.40 -34.18
C THR A 303 8.31 -4.85 -33.55
N LEU A 304 7.30 -5.15 -34.37
CA LEU A 304 6.01 -5.67 -33.89
C LEU A 304 6.13 -7.07 -33.29
N ARG A 305 6.97 -7.94 -33.85
CA ARG A 305 7.25 -9.27 -33.26
C ARG A 305 7.97 -9.18 -31.93
N ASP A 306 8.93 -8.27 -31.80
CA ASP A 306 9.66 -8.06 -30.54
C ASP A 306 8.74 -7.45 -29.47
N ALA A 307 7.86 -6.52 -29.86
CA ALA A 307 6.83 -6.00 -28.98
C ALA A 307 5.84 -7.09 -28.54
N LEU A 308 5.39 -7.96 -29.45
CA LEU A 308 4.50 -9.09 -29.13
C LEU A 308 5.17 -10.04 -28.13
N ARG A 309 6.43 -10.43 -28.37
CA ARG A 309 7.19 -11.28 -27.44
C ARG A 309 7.34 -10.65 -26.05
N LYS A 310 7.56 -9.34 -26.00
CA LYS A 310 7.62 -8.60 -24.74
C LYS A 310 6.28 -8.67 -24.00
N THR A 311 5.16 -8.43 -24.70
CA THR A 311 3.82 -8.52 -24.09
C THR A 311 3.45 -9.93 -23.65
N GLU A 312 3.87 -10.97 -24.40
CA GLU A 312 3.69 -12.37 -24.00
C GLU A 312 4.47 -12.70 -22.73
N SER A 313 5.73 -12.24 -22.63
CA SER A 313 6.54 -12.40 -21.43
C SER A 313 5.96 -11.68 -20.21
N GLU A 314 5.40 -10.48 -20.39
CA GLU A 314 4.73 -9.73 -19.32
C GLU A 314 3.43 -10.44 -18.88
N LEU A 315 2.67 -11.00 -19.83
CA LEU A 315 1.45 -11.77 -19.54
C LEU A 315 1.75 -13.05 -18.76
N ASP A 316 2.81 -13.78 -19.12
CA ASP A 316 3.22 -14.98 -18.40
C ASP A 316 3.75 -14.65 -16.99
N ALA A 317 4.47 -13.53 -16.82
CA ALA A 317 4.89 -13.06 -15.51
C ALA A 317 3.70 -12.72 -14.60
N GLU A 318 2.67 -12.03 -15.12
CA GLU A 318 1.44 -11.75 -14.38
C GLU A 318 0.62 -13.02 -14.09
N ARG A 319 0.64 -14.02 -14.98
CA ARG A 319 0.03 -15.34 -14.71
C ARG A 319 0.72 -16.04 -13.55
N SER A 320 2.06 -16.08 -13.53
CA SER A 320 2.81 -16.66 -12.41
C SER A 320 2.56 -15.92 -11.09
N LYS A 321 2.44 -14.59 -11.13
CA LYS A 321 2.10 -13.79 -9.94
C LYS A 321 0.68 -14.07 -9.44
N ASN A 322 -0.29 -14.21 -10.33
CA ASN A 322 -1.65 -14.59 -9.97
C ASN A 322 -1.75 -16.01 -9.40
N GLU A 323 -0.95 -16.95 -9.92
CA GLU A 323 -0.86 -18.31 -9.38
C GLU A 323 -0.29 -18.29 -7.95
N GLN A 324 0.80 -17.54 -7.71
CA GLN A 324 1.35 -17.34 -6.37
C GLN A 324 0.35 -16.69 -5.40
N LEU A 325 -0.41 -15.70 -5.84
CA LEU A 325 -1.47 -15.08 -5.04
C LEU A 325 -2.60 -16.07 -4.74
N SER A 326 -2.99 -16.91 -5.72
CA SER A 326 -3.98 -17.97 -5.52
C SER A 326 -3.51 -18.98 -4.46
N ASP A 327 -2.25 -19.40 -4.50
CA ASP A 327 -1.67 -20.31 -3.50
C ASP A 327 -1.59 -19.65 -2.10
N SER A 328 -1.28 -18.36 -2.04
CA SER A 328 -1.31 -17.57 -0.80
C SER A 328 -2.72 -17.45 -0.23
N VAL A 329 -3.74 -17.27 -1.08
CA VAL A 329 -5.15 -17.25 -0.68
C VAL A 329 -5.60 -18.64 -0.18
N GLN A 330 -5.17 -19.72 -0.83
CA GLN A 330 -5.49 -21.08 -0.36
C GLN A 330 -4.83 -21.42 0.99
N THR A 331 -3.59 -21.00 1.19
CA THR A 331 -2.87 -21.23 2.46
C THR A 331 -3.52 -20.45 3.60
N THR A 332 -3.77 -19.15 3.41
CA THR A 332 -4.50 -18.33 4.40
C THR A 332 -5.91 -18.84 4.65
N SER A 333 -6.62 -19.34 3.63
CA SER A 333 -7.95 -19.96 3.82
C SER A 333 -7.87 -21.21 4.72
N ARG A 334 -6.84 -22.06 4.55
CA ARG A 334 -6.63 -23.22 5.43
C ARG A 334 -6.30 -22.78 6.86
N GLU A 335 -5.48 -21.74 7.03
CA GLU A 335 -5.18 -21.19 8.36
C GLU A 335 -6.46 -20.67 9.05
N VAL A 336 -7.31 -19.93 8.34
CA VAL A 336 -8.61 -19.46 8.86
C VAL A 336 -9.50 -20.64 9.27
N GLU A 337 -9.53 -21.72 8.49
CA GLU A 337 -10.27 -22.93 8.87
C GLU A 337 -9.71 -23.59 10.13
N THR A 338 -8.38 -23.66 10.29
CA THR A 338 -7.76 -24.21 11.51
C THR A 338 -8.06 -23.36 12.75
N VAL A 339 -8.01 -22.03 12.62
CA VAL A 339 -8.33 -21.10 13.72
C VAL A 339 -9.82 -21.21 14.09
N ARG A 340 -10.72 -21.30 13.09
CA ARG A 340 -12.15 -21.54 13.36
C ARG A 340 -12.40 -22.86 14.07
N ALA A 341 -11.70 -23.93 13.69
CA ALA A 341 -11.82 -25.22 14.38
C ALA A 341 -11.30 -25.12 15.83
N ALA A 342 -10.18 -24.43 16.07
CA ALA A 342 -9.65 -24.20 17.40
C ALA A 342 -10.61 -23.36 18.27
N LEU A 343 -11.23 -22.32 17.70
CA LEU A 343 -12.23 -21.50 18.39
C LEU A 343 -13.46 -22.32 18.80
N ASN A 344 -13.99 -23.14 17.90
CA ASN A 344 -15.12 -24.02 18.21
C ASN A 344 -14.77 -25.03 19.32
N ASN A 345 -13.55 -25.58 19.32
CA ASN A 345 -13.10 -26.47 20.38
C ASN A 345 -12.95 -25.75 21.73
N ALA A 346 -12.48 -24.50 21.73
CA ALA A 346 -12.37 -23.68 22.92
C ALA A 346 -13.76 -23.33 23.48
N ASP A 347 -14.73 -22.98 22.63
CA ASP A 347 -16.11 -22.70 23.04
C ASP A 347 -16.77 -23.94 23.66
N GLU A 348 -16.56 -25.13 23.09
CA GLU A 348 -17.10 -26.37 23.66
C GLU A 348 -16.43 -26.71 25.01
N SER A 349 -15.11 -26.50 25.13
CA SER A 349 -14.39 -26.67 26.40
C SER A 349 -14.92 -25.71 27.48
N LEU A 350 -15.15 -24.45 27.11
CA LEU A 350 -15.68 -23.43 28.01
C LEU A 350 -17.13 -23.74 28.42
N ARG A 351 -17.94 -24.28 27.50
CA ARG A 351 -19.30 -24.76 27.80
C ARG A 351 -19.30 -25.90 28.81
N VAL A 352 -18.38 -26.86 28.66
CA VAL A 352 -18.22 -27.97 29.61
C VAL A 352 -17.81 -27.45 31.00
N GLU A 353 -16.84 -26.53 31.07
CA GLU A 353 -16.42 -25.94 32.35
C GLU A 353 -17.53 -25.11 33.01
N ARG A 354 -18.29 -24.31 32.24
CA ARG A 354 -19.49 -23.62 32.76
C ARG A 354 -20.50 -24.62 33.34
N SER A 355 -20.76 -25.73 32.66
CA SER A 355 -21.66 -26.77 33.18
C SER A 355 -21.15 -27.42 34.46
N LYS A 356 -19.83 -27.58 34.63
CA LYS A 356 -19.23 -28.10 35.87
C LYS A 356 -19.36 -27.08 37.00
N ASN A 357 -19.06 -25.81 36.75
CA ASN A 357 -19.20 -24.73 37.72
C ASN A 357 -20.65 -24.57 38.16
N ASP A 358 -21.61 -24.62 37.24
CA ASP A 358 -23.05 -24.59 37.57
C ASP A 358 -23.45 -25.79 38.43
N SER A 359 -22.88 -26.97 38.18
CA SER A 359 -23.11 -28.16 39.01
C SER A 359 -22.53 -28.00 40.41
N ALA A 360 -21.30 -27.47 40.52
CA ALA A 360 -20.64 -27.23 41.80
C ALA A 360 -21.37 -26.17 42.63
N LEU A 361 -21.88 -25.10 41.99
CA LEU A 361 -22.71 -24.09 42.65
C LEU A 361 -23.99 -24.70 43.23
N ARG A 362 -24.68 -25.57 42.48
CA ARG A 362 -25.87 -26.29 42.99
C ARG A 362 -25.54 -27.22 44.15
N GLU A 363 -24.40 -27.89 44.12
CA GLU A 363 -23.95 -28.73 45.24
C GLU A 363 -23.66 -27.88 46.48
N MET A 364 -23.02 -26.74 46.31
CA MET A 364 -22.74 -25.80 47.39
C MET A 364 -24.03 -25.24 48.01
N GLU A 365 -25.00 -24.81 47.19
CA GLU A 365 -26.32 -24.38 47.65
C GLU A 365 -27.06 -25.49 48.43
N ALA A 366 -26.96 -26.74 47.97
CA ALA A 366 -27.55 -27.88 48.67
C ALA A 366 -26.89 -28.13 50.04
N LEU A 367 -25.56 -27.98 50.13
CA LEU A 367 -24.82 -28.07 51.39
C LEU A 367 -25.19 -26.93 52.35
N GLU A 368 -25.31 -25.70 51.86
CA GLU A 368 -25.75 -24.55 52.66
C GLU A 368 -27.18 -24.74 53.19
N GLN A 369 -28.10 -25.24 52.37
CA GLN A 369 -29.47 -25.57 52.80
C GLN A 369 -29.48 -26.67 53.88
N ASN A 370 -28.64 -27.70 53.74
CA ASN A 370 -28.50 -28.75 54.74
C ASN A 370 -27.91 -28.20 56.06
N ALA A 371 -26.85 -27.38 55.99
CA ALA A 371 -26.28 -26.71 57.15
C ALA A 371 -27.29 -25.79 57.86
N ALA A 372 -28.08 -25.03 57.10
CA ALA A 372 -29.15 -24.20 57.64
C ALA A 372 -30.24 -25.03 58.34
N ALA A 373 -30.62 -26.18 57.77
CA ALA A 373 -31.56 -27.10 58.40
C ALA A 373 -31.01 -27.70 59.70
N GLN A 374 -29.73 -28.07 59.74
CA GLN A 374 -29.06 -28.54 60.94
C GLN A 374 -28.98 -27.46 62.02
N LEU A 375 -28.60 -26.23 61.67
CA LEU A 375 -28.58 -25.09 62.60
C LEU A 375 -29.96 -24.82 63.17
N LYS A 376 -31.01 -24.88 62.36
CA LYS A 376 -32.40 -24.73 62.82
C LYS A 376 -32.79 -25.82 63.83
N SER A 377 -32.45 -27.08 63.55
CA SER A 377 -32.67 -28.21 64.48
C SER A 377 -31.89 -28.03 65.79
N LEU A 378 -30.64 -27.59 65.70
CA LEU A 378 -29.79 -27.34 66.87
C LEU A 378 -30.35 -26.19 67.73
N ASN A 379 -30.81 -25.11 67.11
CA ASN A 379 -31.45 -23.99 67.79
C ASN A 379 -32.74 -24.43 68.51
N GLN A 380 -33.59 -25.24 67.88
CA GLN A 380 -34.77 -25.81 68.54
C GLN A 380 -34.41 -26.65 69.76
N LYS A 381 -33.31 -27.43 69.68
CA LYS A 381 -32.80 -28.20 70.82
C LYS A 381 -32.28 -27.30 71.95
N VAL A 382 -31.58 -26.22 71.62
CA VAL A 382 -31.11 -25.23 72.60
C VAL A 382 -32.29 -24.54 73.30
N GLU A 383 -33.34 -24.16 72.55
CA GLU A 383 -34.57 -23.60 73.12
C GLU A 383 -35.28 -24.57 74.07
N SER A 384 -35.38 -25.85 73.67
CA SER A 384 -35.95 -26.91 74.52
C SER A 384 -35.16 -27.09 75.82
N LEU A 385 -33.83 -27.16 75.74
CA LEU A 385 -32.96 -27.25 76.92
C LEU A 385 -33.06 -26.00 77.81
N HIS A 386 -33.24 -24.82 77.22
CA HIS A 386 -33.49 -23.59 77.98
C HIS A 386 -34.84 -23.62 78.70
N ALA A 387 -35.89 -24.15 78.06
CA ALA A 387 -37.19 -24.33 78.70
C ALA A 387 -37.12 -25.34 79.86
N GLU A 388 -36.43 -26.47 79.66
CA GLU A 388 -36.18 -27.47 80.70
C GLU A 388 -35.38 -26.87 81.88
N LYS A 389 -34.32 -26.11 81.58
CA LYS A 389 -33.52 -25.40 82.60
C LYS A 389 -34.40 -24.46 83.44
N ARG A 390 -35.27 -23.66 82.81
CA ARG A 390 -36.20 -22.76 83.53
C ARG A 390 -37.17 -23.53 84.43
N LEU A 391 -37.66 -24.68 83.97
CA LEU A 391 -38.53 -25.55 84.77
C LEU A 391 -37.79 -26.08 86.00
N LEU A 392 -36.56 -26.58 85.81
CA LEU A 392 -35.71 -27.06 86.91
C LEU A 392 -35.36 -25.95 87.91
N GLU A 393 -35.06 -24.73 87.42
CA GLU A 393 -34.82 -23.56 88.27
C GLU A 393 -36.09 -23.19 89.08
N SER A 394 -37.28 -23.27 88.47
CA SER A 394 -38.56 -23.06 89.16
C SER A 394 -38.81 -24.10 90.25
N ILE A 395 -38.58 -25.39 89.96
CA ILE A 395 -38.71 -26.48 90.93
C ILE A 395 -37.71 -26.29 92.08
N ALA A 396 -36.46 -25.94 91.77
CA ALA A 396 -35.44 -25.67 92.77
C ALA A 396 -35.81 -24.48 93.67
N ALA A 397 -36.36 -23.40 93.09
CA ALA A 397 -36.86 -22.25 93.84
C ALA A 397 -38.04 -22.62 94.76
N GLU A 398 -38.98 -23.43 94.28
CA GLU A 398 -40.11 -23.91 95.08
C GLU A 398 -39.65 -24.83 96.23
N MET A 399 -38.73 -25.76 95.96
CA MET A 399 -38.13 -26.61 96.99
C MET A 399 -37.38 -25.78 98.03
N LYS A 400 -36.62 -24.76 97.60
CA LYS A 400 -35.94 -23.83 98.50
C LYS A 400 -36.93 -23.05 99.36
N LEU A 401 -38.05 -22.59 98.79
CA LEU A 401 -39.11 -21.91 99.52
C LEU A 401 -39.74 -22.83 100.57
N LYS A 402 -40.12 -24.07 100.19
CA LYS A 402 -40.66 -25.09 101.11
C LYS A 402 -39.68 -25.43 102.23
N ALA A 403 -38.40 -25.64 101.90
CA ALA A 403 -37.35 -25.90 102.87
C ALA A 403 -37.17 -24.71 103.84
N SER A 404 -37.17 -23.47 103.33
CA SER A 404 -37.06 -22.27 104.17
C SER A 404 -38.28 -22.10 105.11
N GLY A 405 -39.48 -22.42 104.62
CA GLY A 405 -40.70 -22.41 105.44
C GLY A 405 -40.69 -23.47 106.53
N GLU A 406 -40.19 -24.68 106.24
CA GLU A 406 -40.05 -25.73 107.26
C GLU A 406 -38.94 -25.40 108.27
N ILE A 407 -37.83 -24.82 107.83
CA ILE A 407 -36.79 -24.30 108.74
C ILE A 407 -37.38 -23.24 109.67
N GLU A 408 -38.19 -22.30 109.16
CA GLU A 408 -38.85 -21.29 109.98
C GLU A 408 -39.85 -21.92 110.97
N ARG A 409 -40.62 -22.92 110.54
CA ARG A 409 -41.55 -23.68 111.40
C ARG A 409 -40.80 -24.40 112.52
N LEU A 410 -39.70 -25.08 112.20
CA LEU A 410 -38.83 -25.74 113.17
C LEU A 410 -38.16 -24.73 114.11
N GLN A 411 -37.76 -23.55 113.62
CA GLN A 411 -37.24 -22.47 114.46
C GLN A 411 -38.30 -21.98 115.45
N LYS A 412 -39.54 -21.75 115.01
CA LYS A 412 -40.65 -21.35 115.89
C LYS A 412 -40.96 -22.43 116.94
N LEU A 413 -40.97 -23.70 116.55
CA LEU A 413 -41.16 -24.82 117.47
C LEU A 413 -40.01 -24.92 118.49
N ASN A 414 -38.76 -24.78 118.04
CA ASN A 414 -37.60 -24.81 118.93
C ASN A 414 -37.59 -23.59 119.87
N GLN A 415 -37.99 -22.41 119.39
CA GLN A 415 -38.19 -21.23 120.23
C GLN A 415 -39.30 -21.42 121.27
N SER A 416 -40.45 -22.01 120.90
CA SER A 416 -41.52 -22.28 121.86
C SER A 416 -41.12 -23.34 122.89
N GLN A 417 -40.42 -24.40 122.47
CA GLN A 417 -39.81 -25.39 123.36
C GLN A 417 -38.77 -24.76 124.29
N ARG A 418 -37.91 -23.87 123.78
CA ARG A 418 -36.96 -23.11 124.60
C ARG A 418 -37.67 -22.21 125.60
N LYS A 419 -38.73 -21.50 125.20
CA LYS A 419 -39.54 -20.68 126.12
C LYS A 419 -40.19 -21.54 127.20
N ALA A 420 -40.77 -22.68 126.84
CA ALA A 420 -41.35 -23.62 127.80
C ALA A 420 -40.29 -24.23 128.73
N ALA A 421 -39.10 -24.54 128.22
CA ALA A 421 -37.98 -25.02 129.03
C ALA A 421 -37.45 -23.93 129.97
N ILE A 422 -37.34 -22.68 129.51
CA ILE A 422 -36.98 -21.52 130.34
C ILE A 422 -38.03 -21.29 131.43
N GLN A 423 -39.32 -21.39 131.11
CA GLN A 423 -40.40 -21.31 132.09
C GLN A 423 -40.27 -22.41 133.14
N LYS A 424 -40.10 -23.67 132.71
CA LYS A 424 -39.83 -24.79 133.63
C LYS A 424 -38.59 -24.56 134.48
N ILE A 425 -37.49 -24.05 133.91
CA ILE A 425 -36.29 -23.71 134.66
C ILE A 425 -36.57 -22.57 135.65
N SER A 426 -37.39 -21.58 135.30
CA SER A 426 -37.76 -20.48 136.20
C SER A 426 -38.69 -20.94 137.32
N GLU A 427 -39.63 -21.84 137.03
CA GLU A 427 -40.48 -22.51 138.03
C GLU A 427 -39.60 -23.35 138.97
N LEU A 428 -38.71 -24.17 138.42
CA LEU A 428 -37.77 -24.99 139.19
C LEU A 428 -36.77 -24.13 139.99
N LYS A 429 -36.37 -22.97 139.46
CA LYS A 429 -35.54 -21.98 140.17
C LYS A 429 -36.31 -21.31 141.29
N GLU A 430 -37.61 -21.04 141.11
CA GLU A 430 -38.47 -20.49 142.16
C GLU A 430 -38.76 -21.53 143.23
N GLU A 431 -38.98 -22.81 142.86
CA GLU A 431 -39.02 -23.94 143.79
C GLU A 431 -37.68 -24.10 144.52
N MET A 432 -36.56 -24.00 143.81
CA MET A 432 -35.22 -23.99 144.42
C MET A 432 -34.99 -22.76 145.30
N ARG A 433 -35.58 -21.61 144.98
CA ARG A 433 -35.53 -20.38 145.78
C ARG A 433 -36.37 -20.53 147.04
N GLN A 434 -37.55 -21.13 146.96
CA GLN A 434 -38.38 -21.48 148.13
C GLN A 434 -37.67 -22.54 149.00
N LEU A 435 -37.01 -23.52 148.39
CA LEU A 435 -36.16 -24.50 149.09
C LEU A 435 -34.88 -23.87 149.66
N ALA A 436 -34.31 -22.85 149.00
CA ALA A 436 -33.15 -22.11 149.48
C ALA A 436 -33.53 -21.11 150.58
N GLU A 437 -34.70 -20.50 150.53
CA GLU A 437 -35.26 -19.62 151.57
C GLU A 437 -35.66 -20.43 152.81
N ALA A 438 -36.13 -21.67 152.62
CA ALA A 438 -36.30 -22.66 153.69
C ALA A 438 -34.96 -23.22 154.24
N ARG A 439 -33.87 -23.16 153.47
CA ARG A 439 -32.52 -23.60 153.90
C ARG A 439 -31.61 -22.46 154.37
N ALA A 440 -31.93 -21.19 154.10
CA ALA A 440 -31.14 -20.02 154.47
C ALA A 440 -31.28 -19.60 155.95
N VAL A 441 -32.06 -20.34 156.75
CA VAL A 441 -32.10 -20.23 158.22
C VAL A 441 -31.02 -21.12 158.88
N ILE A 442 -30.28 -21.95 158.14
CA ILE A 442 -29.28 -22.86 158.71
C ILE A 442 -27.99 -22.86 157.85
N SER A 443 -26.93 -22.25 158.40
CA SER A 443 -25.50 -22.40 158.03
C SER A 443 -25.02 -21.66 156.78
N SER A 444 -24.19 -20.61 156.88
CA SER A 444 -22.79 -20.49 157.36
C SER A 444 -21.70 -21.11 156.46
N SER A 445 -20.89 -20.20 155.87
CA SER A 445 -19.42 -20.25 155.71
C SER A 445 -18.72 -21.09 154.61
N PHE A 446 -17.62 -20.49 154.10
CA PHE A 446 -16.40 -21.03 153.43
C PHE A 446 -16.24 -21.10 151.88
N ALA A 447 -15.36 -20.19 151.38
CA ALA A 447 -14.17 -20.35 150.50
C ALA A 447 -14.19 -20.95 149.05
N VAL A 448 -13.93 -20.10 148.02
CA VAL A 448 -12.71 -19.94 147.13
C VAL A 448 -11.83 -21.18 146.79
N PRO A 449 -11.04 -21.34 145.67
CA PRO A 449 -11.01 -20.89 144.23
C PRO A 449 -10.67 -22.03 143.17
N GLN A 450 -10.29 -21.64 141.91
CA GLN A 450 -9.43 -22.34 140.89
C GLN A 450 -10.09 -23.47 140.03
N LYS A 451 -9.69 -23.84 138.79
CA LYS A 451 -8.72 -23.47 137.71
C LYS A 451 -8.88 -24.54 136.57
N LEU A 452 -8.23 -24.34 135.40
CA LEU A 452 -7.88 -25.28 134.29
C LEU A 452 -8.92 -25.43 133.15
N GLU A 453 -8.61 -24.95 131.92
CA GLU A 453 -7.79 -25.60 130.84
C GLU A 453 -8.63 -26.65 130.06
N GLU A 454 -8.51 -26.94 128.76
CA GLU A 454 -7.45 -26.81 127.75
C GLU A 454 -8.00 -27.26 126.38
N GLY A 455 -7.35 -26.83 125.29
CA GLY A 455 -7.16 -27.62 124.05
C GLY A 455 -8.29 -27.62 122.98
N GLN A 456 -8.04 -27.62 121.67
CA GLN A 456 -6.84 -27.76 120.85
C GLN A 456 -7.18 -27.27 119.41
N ASP A 457 -6.20 -26.66 118.72
CA ASP A 457 -6.11 -26.44 117.26
C ASP A 457 -5.89 -27.79 116.51
N PRO A 458 -5.37 -27.90 115.25
CA PRO A 458 -5.13 -26.94 114.14
C PRO A 458 -5.53 -27.52 112.75
N ILE A 459 -5.14 -26.85 111.65
CA ILE A 459 -4.45 -27.41 110.45
C ILE A 459 -4.93 -26.85 109.08
N THR A 460 -3.97 -26.15 108.44
CA THR A 460 -3.71 -25.95 106.99
C THR A 460 -4.75 -25.25 106.10
N GLY A 461 -4.39 -24.39 105.15
CA GLY A 461 -3.08 -24.02 104.61
C GLY A 461 -3.25 -23.50 103.18
N VAL A 462 -2.33 -22.61 102.75
CA VAL A 462 -1.78 -22.47 101.38
C VAL A 462 -2.82 -22.18 100.27
N SER A 463 -2.83 -21.05 99.56
CA SER A 463 -1.74 -20.57 98.72
C SER A 463 -2.06 -19.18 98.16
N LYS A 464 -1.05 -18.31 98.13
CA LYS A 464 -0.96 -17.11 97.29
C LYS A 464 -0.52 -17.53 95.89
N GLN A 465 -1.18 -17.00 94.85
CA GLN A 465 -0.72 -16.82 93.47
C GLN A 465 -1.75 -15.83 92.88
N ASP A 466 -1.52 -14.52 92.80
CA ASP A 466 -0.45 -13.81 92.10
C ASP A 466 -0.10 -14.50 90.78
N MET A 467 -0.99 -14.30 89.79
CA MET A 467 -0.71 -14.50 88.38
C MET A 467 -0.62 -13.11 87.70
N PRO A 468 0.48 -12.83 86.99
CA PRO A 468 0.75 -11.54 86.38
C PRO A 468 -0.11 -11.34 85.11
N MET A 469 -0.56 -10.12 84.91
CA MET A 469 -1.04 -9.64 83.63
C MET A 469 0.05 -9.84 82.58
N GLN A 470 -0.20 -10.70 81.59
CA GLN A 470 0.52 -10.67 80.33
C GLN A 470 0.15 -9.37 79.61
N PRO A 471 1.11 -8.52 79.23
CA PRO A 471 0.84 -7.47 78.27
C PRO A 471 0.62 -8.13 76.91
N LEU A 472 -0.45 -7.73 76.23
CA LEU A 472 -0.55 -7.94 74.79
C LEU A 472 0.65 -7.21 74.15
N ASP A 473 1.62 -7.98 73.68
CA ASP A 473 2.50 -7.54 72.59
C ASP A 473 1.63 -7.41 71.33
N VAL A 474 0.94 -6.26 71.23
CA VAL A 474 0.51 -5.73 69.95
C VAL A 474 1.80 -5.30 69.26
N ALA A 475 2.35 -6.21 68.45
CA ALA A 475 3.32 -5.86 67.44
C ALA A 475 2.64 -4.87 66.48
N CYS A 476 2.75 -3.58 66.78
CA CYS A 476 2.59 -2.52 65.80
C CYS A 476 3.78 -2.60 64.84
N SER A 477 3.71 -3.53 63.89
CA SER A 477 4.42 -3.42 62.63
C SER A 477 3.84 -2.22 61.86
N ASN A 478 4.29 -1.03 62.23
CA ASN A 478 4.10 0.19 61.44
C ASN A 478 4.99 0.12 60.19
N SER A 479 4.65 -0.75 59.24
CA SER A 479 4.95 -0.47 57.85
C SER A 479 3.76 0.32 57.30
N TYR A 480 3.84 1.64 57.39
CA TYR A 480 3.02 2.55 56.59
C TYR A 480 3.43 2.38 55.11
N THR A 481 3.04 1.27 54.51
CA THR A 481 2.86 1.21 53.06
C THR A 481 1.46 1.74 52.83
N SER A 482 1.39 2.96 52.28
CA SER A 482 0.17 3.49 51.71
C SER A 482 -0.48 2.39 50.85
N PRO A 483 -1.75 2.01 51.07
CA PRO A 483 -2.42 1.09 50.19
C PRO A 483 -2.41 1.72 48.78
N ASP A 484 -1.84 0.97 47.85
CA ASP A 484 -1.86 1.30 46.43
C ASP A 484 -3.32 1.58 46.02
N PRO A 485 -3.65 2.76 45.44
CA PRO A 485 -5.00 3.09 44.98
C PRO A 485 -5.53 2.12 43.91
N PHE A 486 -4.70 1.20 43.39
CA PHE A 486 -5.11 0.15 42.45
C PHE A 486 -5.32 -1.24 43.09
N GLY A 487 -5.12 -1.39 44.40
CA GLY A 487 -5.67 -2.47 45.23
C GLY A 487 -5.88 -3.84 44.56
N CYS A 488 -4.84 -4.43 43.98
CA CYS A 488 -4.89 -5.84 43.59
C CYS A 488 -4.68 -6.69 44.87
N PRO A 489 -5.64 -7.51 45.30
CA PRO A 489 -5.44 -8.45 46.40
C PRO A 489 -4.31 -9.41 46.03
N ALA A 490 -3.48 -9.76 47.02
CA ALA A 490 -2.26 -10.55 46.89
C ALA A 490 -2.41 -11.80 45.98
N CYS A 491 -2.16 -11.61 44.68
CA CYS A 491 -1.87 -12.69 43.75
C CYS A 491 -0.43 -13.08 44.01
N VAL A 492 -0.23 -14.22 44.67
CA VAL A 492 1.07 -14.68 45.19
C VAL A 492 2.09 -15.03 44.10
N ASP A 493 1.71 -15.01 42.82
CA ASP A 493 2.55 -15.43 41.69
C ASP A 493 2.78 -14.34 40.62
N GLU A 494 2.36 -13.09 40.85
CA GLU A 494 2.54 -12.01 39.87
C GLU A 494 3.89 -11.29 40.02
N VAL A 495 4.58 -11.10 38.89
CA VAL A 495 5.82 -10.32 38.83
C VAL A 495 5.52 -8.84 39.06
N CYS A 496 6.07 -8.27 40.12
CA CYS A 496 6.00 -6.85 40.40
C CYS A 496 7.11 -6.07 39.68
N PHE A 497 6.78 -4.95 39.05
CA PHE A 497 7.76 -4.04 38.47
C PHE A 497 7.97 -2.84 39.39
N GLU A 498 9.17 -2.73 39.97
CA GLU A 498 9.52 -1.66 40.89
C GLU A 498 10.29 -0.53 40.19
N PRO A 499 9.99 0.74 40.47
CA PRO A 499 10.66 1.87 39.86
C PRO A 499 12.12 1.97 40.33
N ASP A 500 13.05 1.97 39.38
CA ASP A 500 14.46 2.20 39.62
C ASP A 500 14.81 3.67 39.35
N MET A 501 14.82 4.46 40.41
CA MET A 501 15.11 5.90 40.35
C MET A 501 16.58 6.22 40.02
N THR A 502 17.46 5.21 39.97
CA THR A 502 18.87 5.43 39.60
C THR A 502 19.06 5.49 38.08
N LEU A 503 18.09 5.00 37.32
CA LEU A 503 18.14 4.96 35.86
C LEU A 503 17.38 6.14 35.26
N MET A 504 18.07 6.93 34.44
CA MET A 504 17.49 8.03 33.64
C MET A 504 16.94 7.56 32.28
N GLY A 505 17.05 6.27 32.01
CA GLY A 505 16.64 5.59 30.77
C GLY A 505 17.17 4.17 30.74
N VAL A 506 16.75 3.38 29.76
CA VAL A 506 17.17 1.99 29.60
C VAL A 506 18.63 1.95 29.14
N PRO A 507 19.55 1.42 29.95
CA PRO A 507 20.96 1.36 29.59
C PRO A 507 21.20 0.31 28.51
N TYR A 508 22.03 0.64 27.52
CA TYR A 508 22.53 -0.33 26.54
C TYR A 508 23.95 0.03 26.10
N ALA A 509 24.80 -0.99 25.88
CA ALA A 509 26.18 -0.82 25.45
C ALA A 509 26.30 -0.73 23.92
N GLU A 510 25.74 -1.73 23.22
CA GLU A 510 25.74 -1.82 21.76
C GLU A 510 24.30 -1.85 21.23
N VAL A 511 24.09 -1.33 20.02
CA VAL A 511 22.76 -1.27 19.37
C VAL A 511 22.14 -2.66 19.22
N GLY A 512 22.98 -3.67 18.96
CA GLY A 512 22.56 -5.07 18.86
C GLY A 512 22.10 -5.68 20.19
N ASN A 513 22.40 -5.06 21.33
CA ASN A 513 21.99 -5.55 22.65
C ASN A 513 20.51 -5.31 22.91
N VAL A 514 19.88 -4.35 22.23
CA VAL A 514 18.44 -4.11 22.37
C VAL A 514 17.70 -5.12 21.50
N MET A 515 17.30 -6.24 22.09
CA MET A 515 16.76 -7.39 21.38
C MET A 515 15.34 -7.13 20.87
N GLU A 516 14.45 -6.64 21.74
CA GLU A 516 13.03 -6.47 21.47
C GLU A 516 12.47 -5.25 22.20
N VAL A 517 11.57 -4.52 21.54
CA VAL A 517 10.91 -3.34 22.11
C VAL A 517 9.42 -3.42 21.81
N HIS A 518 8.60 -3.30 22.84
CA HIS A 518 7.16 -3.12 22.75
C HIS A 518 6.82 -1.69 23.13
N ARG A 519 5.93 -1.06 22.38
CA ARG A 519 5.49 0.33 22.59
C ARG A 519 3.97 0.40 22.67
N SER A 520 3.46 1.21 23.57
CA SER A 520 2.04 1.53 23.61
C SER A 520 1.64 2.39 22.42
N PHE A 521 0.60 2.01 21.67
CA PHE A 521 0.08 2.86 20.58
C PHE A 521 -0.98 3.86 21.04
N ASN A 522 -1.59 3.62 22.20
CA ASN A 522 -2.42 4.61 22.88
C ASN A 522 -1.62 5.38 23.93
N LYS A 523 -2.13 6.57 24.30
CA LYS A 523 -1.62 7.36 25.41
C LYS A 523 -2.67 7.35 26.52
N ILE A 524 -2.22 7.25 27.77
CA ILE A 524 -3.14 7.29 28.93
C ILE A 524 -2.77 8.43 29.87
N HIS A 525 -3.73 8.85 30.69
CA HIS A 525 -3.47 9.78 31.79
C HIS A 525 -3.18 9.00 33.07
N ALA A 526 -1.93 9.03 33.54
CA ALA A 526 -1.48 8.28 34.69
C ALA A 526 -0.53 9.11 35.58
N ALA A 527 -0.34 8.62 36.81
CA ALA A 527 0.53 9.20 37.84
C ALA A 527 1.53 8.12 38.34
N PRO A 528 2.48 7.67 37.49
CA PRO A 528 3.34 6.54 37.83
C PRO A 528 4.27 6.89 39.00
N ALA A 529 4.39 5.97 39.96
CA ALA A 529 5.22 6.09 41.17
C ALA A 529 4.99 7.39 41.97
N GLY A 530 3.75 7.86 42.05
CA GLY A 530 3.39 9.06 42.82
C GLY A 530 3.75 10.40 42.16
N ARG A 531 4.16 10.40 40.88
CA ARG A 531 4.35 11.62 40.08
C ARG A 531 3.00 12.27 39.75
N LEU A 532 3.02 13.52 39.28
CA LEU A 532 1.80 14.23 38.90
C LEU A 532 1.08 13.56 37.72
N VAL A 533 -0.26 13.59 37.72
CA VAL A 533 -1.08 13.03 36.64
C VAL A 533 -0.77 13.74 35.32
N GLN A 534 -0.32 12.98 34.33
CA GLN A 534 0.00 13.48 33.00
C GLN A 534 -0.20 12.42 31.92
N THR A 535 -0.07 12.82 30.66
CA THR A 535 -0.17 11.90 29.53
C THR A 535 1.13 11.10 29.43
N CYS A 536 1.03 9.78 29.46
CA CYS A 536 2.17 8.88 29.44
C CYS A 536 2.13 7.95 28.22
N GLU A 537 3.30 7.50 27.80
CA GLU A 537 3.52 6.36 26.89
C GLU A 537 4.24 5.24 27.66
N GLY A 538 3.91 3.99 27.36
CA GLY A 538 4.50 2.79 27.95
C GLY A 538 5.42 2.07 26.97
N PHE A 539 6.54 1.56 27.45
CA PHE A 539 7.47 0.73 26.67
C PHE A 539 7.91 -0.47 27.48
N VAL A 540 8.09 -1.62 26.85
CA VAL A 540 8.73 -2.79 27.47
C VAL A 540 9.90 -3.21 26.59
N CYS A 541 11.08 -3.29 27.16
CA CYS A 541 12.32 -3.53 26.42
C CYS A 541 13.02 -4.76 26.96
N LEU A 542 13.50 -5.63 26.06
CA LEU A 542 14.40 -6.72 26.36
C LEU A 542 15.81 -6.35 25.89
N VAL A 543 16.76 -6.26 26.82
CA VAL A 543 18.15 -5.88 26.54
C VAL A 543 19.08 -6.99 27.00
N ASN A 544 20.00 -7.41 26.15
CA ASN A 544 21.04 -8.39 26.45
C ASN A 544 22.34 -7.66 26.82
N ASP A 545 22.69 -7.63 28.10
CA ASP A 545 23.93 -7.02 28.57
C ASP A 545 24.93 -8.12 29.00
N GLY A 546 25.98 -8.32 28.19
CA GLY A 546 27.03 -9.29 28.50
C GLY A 546 26.56 -10.74 28.60
N GLY A 547 25.43 -11.10 27.98
CA GLY A 547 24.82 -12.43 28.04
C GLY A 547 23.69 -12.56 29.07
N GLU A 548 23.45 -11.55 29.91
CA GLU A 548 22.27 -11.49 30.77
C GLU A 548 21.15 -10.69 30.09
N GLU A 549 20.06 -11.38 29.75
CA GLU A 549 18.85 -10.75 29.22
C GLU A 549 18.02 -10.11 30.34
N THR A 550 17.90 -8.79 30.32
CA THR A 550 17.17 -8.00 31.31
C THR A 550 15.95 -7.34 30.67
N VAL A 551 14.80 -7.43 31.35
CA VAL A 551 13.55 -6.78 30.94
C VAL A 551 13.35 -5.48 31.71
N PHE A 552 12.95 -4.43 31.01
CA PHE A 552 12.62 -3.13 31.57
C PHE A 552 11.22 -2.72 31.16
N ALA A 553 10.41 -2.24 32.11
CA ALA A 553 9.14 -1.57 31.84
C ALA A 553 9.34 -0.06 32.04
N VAL A 554 9.01 0.76 31.04
CA VAL A 554 9.42 2.17 31.00
C VAL A 554 8.23 3.07 30.75
N TRP A 555 8.08 4.08 31.60
CA TRP A 555 7.09 5.15 31.44
C TRP A 555 7.77 6.40 30.88
N LEU A 556 7.28 6.90 29.74
CA LEU A 556 7.67 8.20 29.19
C LEU A 556 6.57 9.22 29.49
N MET A 557 6.92 10.25 30.25
CA MET A 557 5.99 11.30 30.69
C MET A 557 6.02 12.49 29.73
N ASN A 558 5.03 12.60 28.86
CA ASN A 558 5.07 13.53 27.72
C ASN A 558 5.09 15.03 28.09
N LYS A 559 4.67 15.42 29.31
CA LYS A 559 4.72 16.84 29.70
C LYS A 559 6.07 17.23 30.30
N THR A 560 6.70 16.33 31.05
CA THR A 560 7.99 16.60 31.71
C THR A 560 9.19 16.07 30.92
N ASP A 561 8.95 15.24 29.90
CA ASP A 561 9.96 14.48 29.15
C ASP A 561 10.85 13.62 30.06
N GLU A 562 10.30 13.22 31.21
CA GLU A 562 10.97 12.35 32.17
C GLU A 562 10.71 10.89 31.82
N VAL A 563 11.73 10.07 32.03
CA VAL A 563 11.68 8.62 31.85
C VAL A 563 11.72 7.97 33.23
N LEU A 564 10.77 7.09 33.52
CA LEU A 564 10.76 6.26 34.73
C LEU A 564 10.94 4.81 34.31
N VAL A 565 12.08 4.23 34.66
CA VAL A 565 12.41 2.84 34.38
C VAL A 565 11.99 1.98 35.57
N CYS A 566 11.29 0.89 35.30
CA CYS A 566 10.90 -0.12 36.29
C CYS A 566 11.56 -1.45 35.96
N ARG A 567 12.07 -2.14 36.99
CA ARG A 567 12.69 -3.46 36.90
C ARG A 567 11.80 -4.50 37.57
N PRO A 568 11.75 -5.75 37.04
CA PRO A 568 11.04 -6.82 37.72
C PRO A 568 11.71 -7.12 39.06
N ASN A 569 10.95 -7.10 40.16
CA ASN A 569 11.42 -7.49 41.49
C ASN A 569 11.40 -9.02 41.59
N ILE A 570 12.42 -9.64 41.00
CA ILE A 570 12.55 -11.08 40.92
C ILE A 570 13.92 -11.49 41.43
N THR A 571 13.94 -12.51 42.29
CA THR A 571 15.18 -13.16 42.71
C THR A 571 15.71 -14.02 41.56
N ARG A 572 17.03 -14.04 41.36
CA ARG A 572 17.71 -14.77 40.28
C ARG A 572 17.35 -16.27 40.20
N ASP A 573 16.82 -16.85 41.28
CA ASP A 573 16.47 -18.27 41.38
C ASP A 573 15.00 -18.59 41.07
N SER A 574 14.20 -17.61 40.68
CA SER A 574 12.74 -17.75 40.48
C SER A 574 12.33 -18.62 39.27
N GLY A 575 13.26 -19.01 38.41
CA GLY A 575 13.00 -19.87 37.25
C GLY A 575 12.27 -19.19 36.08
N TYR A 576 11.98 -17.89 36.15
CA TYR A 576 11.37 -17.17 35.03
C TYR A 576 12.37 -17.02 33.88
N THR A 577 11.91 -17.37 32.68
CA THR A 577 12.63 -17.06 31.45
C THR A 577 12.46 -15.57 31.09
N SER A 578 13.45 -14.98 30.42
CA SER A 578 13.40 -13.59 29.94
C SER A 578 12.15 -13.28 29.12
N ARG A 579 11.69 -14.23 28.29
CA ARG A 579 10.43 -14.10 27.53
C ARG A 579 9.18 -14.06 28.43
N GLN A 580 9.15 -14.84 29.51
CA GLN A 580 8.04 -14.75 30.47
C GLN A 580 8.05 -13.39 31.17
N LEU A 581 9.22 -12.87 31.52
CA LEU A 581 9.34 -11.52 32.10
C LEU A 581 8.93 -10.43 31.12
N LEU A 582 9.26 -10.59 29.84
CA LEU A 582 8.82 -9.68 28.79
C LEU A 582 7.30 -9.66 28.69
N GLN A 583 6.66 -10.83 28.68
CA GLN A 583 5.21 -10.96 28.67
C GLN A 583 4.56 -10.36 29.93
N GLU A 584 5.14 -10.58 31.11
CA GLU A 584 4.66 -9.95 32.35
C GLU A 584 4.80 -8.43 32.33
N GLY A 585 5.85 -7.89 31.69
CA GLY A 585 5.99 -6.45 31.46
C GLY A 585 4.92 -5.88 30.53
N ILE A 586 4.52 -6.63 29.50
CA ILE A 586 3.41 -6.27 28.61
C ILE A 586 2.10 -6.30 29.42
N ASN A 587 1.83 -7.40 30.14
CA ASN A 587 0.64 -7.56 30.99
C ASN A 587 0.56 -6.47 32.07
N TYR A 588 1.71 -6.01 32.60
CA TYR A 588 1.78 -4.89 33.54
C TYR A 588 1.19 -3.62 32.94
N PHE A 589 1.57 -3.23 31.71
CA PHE A 589 1.04 -2.04 31.06
C PHE A 589 -0.41 -2.21 30.59
N GLU A 590 -0.79 -3.39 30.12
CA GLU A 590 -2.18 -3.68 29.71
C GLU A 590 -3.16 -3.58 30.88
N ARG A 591 -2.76 -4.03 32.08
CA ARG A 591 -3.55 -3.86 33.31
C ARG A 591 -3.79 -2.39 33.67
N VAL A 592 -2.86 -1.49 33.31
CA VAL A 592 -3.04 -0.05 33.52
C VAL A 592 -3.87 0.61 32.40
N GLY A 593 -4.14 -0.12 31.31
CA GLY A 593 -4.99 0.33 30.19
C GLY A 593 -4.21 0.76 28.94
N PHE A 594 -2.92 0.46 28.85
CA PHE A 594 -2.21 0.57 27.57
C PHE A 594 -2.56 -0.58 26.64
N MET A 595 -2.42 -0.35 25.35
CA MET A 595 -2.42 -1.37 24.32
C MET A 595 -1.03 -1.39 23.71
N MET A 596 -0.33 -2.51 23.91
CA MET A 596 1.07 -2.67 23.55
C MET A 596 1.19 -3.34 22.18
N ASP A 597 2.17 -2.90 21.38
CA ASP A 597 2.51 -3.54 20.11
C ASP A 597 4.03 -3.65 19.96
N SER A 598 4.48 -4.64 19.19
CA SER A 598 5.89 -4.88 18.95
C SER A 598 6.44 -3.84 17.97
N LEU A 599 7.51 -3.15 18.36
CA LEU A 599 8.22 -2.22 17.50
C LEU A 599 9.28 -3.00 16.70
N HIS A 600 9.09 -3.11 15.39
CA HIS A 600 10.06 -3.75 14.52
C HIS A 600 11.35 -2.92 14.44
N LEU A 601 12.41 -3.44 15.04
CA LEU A 601 13.74 -2.87 14.95
C LEU A 601 14.42 -3.35 13.68
N GLU A 602 15.01 -2.44 12.92
CA GLU A 602 15.70 -2.75 11.68
C GLU A 602 16.90 -3.70 11.90
N ALA A 603 17.18 -4.53 10.89
CA ALA A 603 18.33 -5.43 10.93
C ALA A 603 19.67 -4.68 10.73
N ASP A 604 19.62 -3.55 10.01
CA ASP A 604 20.76 -2.67 9.81
C ASP A 604 21.07 -1.88 11.09
N LEU A 605 22.32 -1.93 11.56
CA LEU A 605 22.71 -1.34 12.85
C LEU A 605 22.65 0.18 12.85
N ASP A 606 22.87 0.85 11.72
CA ASP A 606 22.84 2.32 11.64
C ASP A 606 21.39 2.80 11.68
N LEU A 607 20.50 2.17 10.90
CA LEU A 607 19.06 2.46 10.96
C LEU A 607 18.47 2.13 12.33
N ARG A 608 18.90 1.04 12.95
CA ARG A 608 18.48 0.66 14.30
C ARG A 608 18.97 1.68 15.34
N GLN A 609 20.19 2.21 15.21
CA GLN A 609 20.67 3.29 16.06
C GLN A 609 19.82 4.55 15.90
N GLU A 610 19.48 4.94 14.67
CA GLU A 610 18.56 6.08 14.43
C GLU A 610 17.17 5.84 15.06
N GLN A 611 16.64 4.62 14.98
CA GLN A 611 15.38 4.25 15.64
C GLN A 611 15.48 4.34 17.18
N LEU A 612 16.57 3.85 17.77
CA LEU A 612 16.78 3.93 19.21
C LEU A 612 17.01 5.37 19.68
N ASP A 613 17.73 6.20 18.91
CA ASP A 613 17.95 7.61 19.21
C ASP A 613 16.65 8.43 19.11
N ALA A 614 15.73 8.04 18.22
CA ALA A 614 14.40 8.61 18.14
C ALA A 614 13.51 8.25 19.35
N LEU A 615 13.88 7.21 20.11
CA LEU A 615 13.21 6.81 21.35
C LEU A 615 13.97 7.39 22.54
N SER A 616 13.51 8.51 23.09
CA SER A 616 14.12 9.22 24.24
C SER A 616 14.29 8.38 25.51
N ILE A 617 13.78 7.15 25.55
CA ILE A 617 13.85 6.22 26.67
C ILE A 617 15.20 5.49 26.79
N PHE A 618 15.99 5.40 25.73
CA PHE A 618 17.26 4.67 25.75
C PHE A 618 18.44 5.58 26.10
N LYS A 619 19.42 5.03 26.83
CA LYS A 619 20.68 5.72 27.18
C LYS A 619 21.86 4.81 26.87
N LYS A 620 22.68 5.23 25.91
CA LYS A 620 23.92 4.53 25.59
C LYS A 620 24.89 4.68 26.76
N VAL A 621 25.37 3.56 27.29
CA VAL A 621 26.36 3.53 28.35
C VAL A 621 27.71 3.32 27.68
N ASP A 622 28.56 4.35 27.73
CA ASP A 622 29.96 4.18 27.33
C ASP A 622 30.60 3.21 28.33
N LEU A 623 31.00 2.03 27.84
CA LEU A 623 31.85 1.08 28.56
C LEU A 623 33.23 1.72 28.77
N VAL A 624 33.29 2.71 29.65
CA VAL A 624 34.55 3.26 30.13
C VAL A 624 35.13 2.18 31.03
N CYS A 625 36.05 1.41 30.46
CA CYS A 625 36.85 0.34 31.06
C CYS A 625 36.93 0.46 32.59
N ALA A 626 36.02 -0.21 33.31
CA ALA A 626 36.23 -0.56 34.70
C ALA A 626 37.23 -1.72 34.69
N ALA A 627 38.52 -1.36 34.59
CA ALA A 627 39.65 -2.26 34.72
C ALA A 627 39.90 -2.61 36.19
#